data_AF-A0A7Y1TYI2-F1
#
_entry.id   AF-A0A7Y1TYI2-F1
#
_cell.length_a   1.000
_cell.length_b   1.000
_cell.length_c   1.000
_cell.angle_alpha   90.00
_cell.angle_beta   90.00
_cell.angle_gamma   90.00
#
_symmetry.space_group_name_H-M   'P 1'
#
loop_
_entity.id
_entity.type
_entity.pdbx_description
1 polymer ?
#
loop_
_entity_poly.entity_id
_entity_poly.type
_entity_poly.pdbx_seq_one_letter_code
_entity_poly.pdbx_strand_id
1 'polypeptide(L)'
;MDINLTLIGQTIAMIVFVWFCMKFIWPPLLQAIEERQQKIEDGLAAADRGQEKLVQAQAEADEIISEARQQATSILNQANARANEIVAEGKADGGKERERQLAAAKAEIEQEA
;
A
#
# COMPACT_ATOMS: atom_id res chain seq x y z
N MET A 1 -73.94 -5.70 32.80
CA MET A 1 -72.69 -5.36 33.50
C MET A 1 -72.57 -3.86 33.47
N ASP A 2 -72.80 -3.22 34.60
CA ASP A 2 -72.85 -1.77 34.71
C ASP A 2 -71.46 -1.16 34.51
N ILE A 3 -71.40 -0.10 33.70
CA ILE A 3 -70.19 0.71 33.57
C ILE A 3 -70.01 1.44 34.91
N ASN A 4 -69.17 0.86 35.77
CA ASN A 4 -68.82 1.44 37.05
C ASN A 4 -67.68 2.46 36.88
N LEU A 5 -67.61 3.44 37.78
CA LEU A 5 -66.60 4.51 37.79
C LEU A 5 -65.15 3.96 37.73
N THR A 6 -64.95 2.76 38.28
CA THR A 6 -63.69 2.02 38.26
C THR A 6 -63.23 1.66 36.84
N LEU A 7 -64.16 1.30 35.95
CA LEU A 7 -63.85 0.91 34.57
C LEU A 7 -63.41 2.13 33.73
N ILE A 8 -64.00 3.30 34.00
CA ILE A 8 -63.58 4.57 33.39
C ILE A 8 -62.19 4.97 33.90
N GLY A 9 -61.97 4.90 35.22
CA GLY A 9 -60.66 5.19 35.82
C GLY A 9 -59.55 4.27 35.32
N GLN A 10 -59.81 2.97 35.21
CA GLN A 10 -58.87 1.99 34.67
C GLN A 10 -58.54 2.26 33.18
N THR A 11 -59.54 2.65 32.38
CA THR A 11 -59.34 3.00 30.97
C THR A 11 -58.45 4.23 30.81
N ILE A 12 -58.70 5.29 31.61
CA ILE A 12 -57.86 6.50 31.61
C ILE A 12 -56.43 6.15 32.04
N ALA A 13 -56.25 5.36 33.10
CA ALA A 13 -54.94 4.94 33.57
C ALA A 13 -54.19 4.15 32.48
N MET A 14 -54.87 3.26 31.75
CA MET A 14 -54.28 2.51 30.64
C MET A 14 -53.87 3.41 29.48
N ILE A 15 -54.68 4.41 29.12
CA ILE A 15 -54.34 5.39 28.07
C ILE A 15 -53.11 6.21 28.46
N VAL A 16 -53.05 6.71 29.71
CA VAL A 16 -51.91 7.48 30.20
C VAL A 16 -50.64 6.62 30.23
N PHE A 17 -50.74 5.36 30.64
CA PHE A 17 -49.62 4.42 30.65
C PHE A 17 -49.10 4.15 29.23
N VAL A 18 -49.98 3.85 28.27
CA VAL A 18 -49.60 3.62 26.87
C VAL A 18 -48.97 4.88 26.27
N TRP A 19 -49.53 6.05 26.55
CA TRP A 19 -48.97 7.33 26.11
C TRP A 19 -47.58 7.57 26.69
N PHE A 20 -47.39 7.29 27.99
CA PHE A 20 -46.08 7.38 28.64
C PHE A 20 -45.06 6.42 28.01
N CYS A 21 -45.45 5.16 27.75
CA CYS A 21 -44.60 4.19 27.07
C CYS A 21 -44.19 4.64 25.66
N MET A 22 -45.14 5.16 24.87
CA MET A 22 -44.83 5.68 23.53
C MET A 22 -43.94 6.93 23.57
N LYS A 23 -44.12 7.82 24.56
CA LYS A 23 -43.36 9.06 24.67
C LYS A 23 -41.96 8.86 25.22
N PHE A 24 -41.76 7.95 26.18
CA PHE A 24 -40.54 7.86 26.98
C PHE A 24 -39.76 6.55 26.81
N ILE A 25 -40.42 5.43 26.54
CA ILE A 25 -39.73 4.12 26.42
C ILE A 25 -39.41 3.80 24.95
N TRP A 26 -40.36 4.07 24.04
CA TRP A 26 -40.18 3.75 22.62
C TRP A 26 -39.02 4.51 21.95
N PRO A 27 -38.82 5.83 22.20
CA PRO A 27 -37.76 6.57 21.51
C PRO A 27 -36.34 6.13 21.89
N PRO A 28 -35.98 5.95 23.18
CA PRO A 28 -34.66 5.41 23.54
C PRO A 28 -34.40 4.01 23.00
N LEU A 29 -35.44 3.18 22.90
CA LEU A 29 -35.30 1.80 22.41
C LEU A 29 -35.01 1.76 20.90
N LEU A 30 -35.72 2.59 20.12
CA LEU A 30 -35.42 2.75 18.70
C LEU A 30 -34.03 3.36 18.48
N GLN A 31 -33.67 4.38 19.25
CA GLN A 31 -32.35 5.01 19.15
C GLN A 31 -31.22 4.01 19.40
N ALA A 32 -31.36 3.12 20.39
CA ALA A 32 -30.37 2.09 20.67
C ALA A 32 -30.25 1.04 19.54
N ILE A 33 -31.35 0.74 18.85
CA ILE A 33 -31.36 -0.16 17.69
C ILE A 33 -30.68 0.53 16.50
N GLU A 34 -31.04 1.78 16.23
CA GLU A 34 -30.49 2.58 15.13
C GLU A 34 -28.99 2.82 15.30
N GLU A 35 -28.52 3.16 16.51
CA GLU A 35 -27.09 3.30 16.79
C GLU A 35 -26.32 2.00 16.55
N ARG A 36 -26.91 0.85 16.88
CA ARG A 36 -26.30 -0.46 16.58
C ARG A 36 -26.25 -0.73 15.09
N GLN A 37 -27.32 -0.44 14.35
CA GLN A 37 -27.36 -0.60 12.90
C GLN A 37 -26.30 0.28 12.23
N GLN A 38 -26.23 1.55 12.62
CA GLN A 38 -25.25 2.51 12.10
C GLN A 38 -23.81 2.05 12.37
N LYS A 39 -23.50 1.58 13.59
CA LYS A 39 -22.16 1.05 13.91
C LYS A 39 -21.79 -0.17 13.06
N ILE A 40 -22.74 -1.04 12.76
CA ILE A 40 -22.52 -2.21 11.92
C ILE A 40 -22.25 -1.77 10.48
N GLU A 41 -23.06 -0.85 9.95
CA GLU A 41 -22.89 -0.30 8.60
C GLU A 41 -21.54 0.40 8.44
N ASP A 42 -21.19 1.29 9.37
CA ASP A 42 -19.89 1.97 9.38
C ASP A 42 -18.73 0.99 9.50
N GLY A 43 -18.89 -0.05 10.32
CA GLY A 43 -17.91 -1.12 10.49
C GLY A 43 -17.69 -1.94 9.22
N LEU A 44 -18.77 -2.35 8.53
CA LEU A 44 -18.70 -3.03 7.24
C LEU A 44 -18.07 -2.14 6.18
N ALA A 45 -18.51 -0.89 6.07
CA ALA A 45 -17.96 0.06 5.11
C ALA A 45 -16.47 0.34 5.36
N ALA A 46 -16.05 0.38 6.63
CA ALA A 46 -14.64 0.49 6.98
C ALA A 46 -13.83 -0.76 6.63
N ALA A 47 -14.41 -1.95 6.83
CA ALA A 47 -13.77 -3.22 6.44
C ALA A 47 -13.60 -3.33 4.92
N ASP A 48 -14.64 -3.00 4.14
CA ASP A 48 -14.58 -3.01 2.68
C ASP A 48 -13.53 -2.03 2.14
N ARG A 49 -13.51 -0.79 2.65
CA ARG A 49 -12.46 0.19 2.31
C ARG A 49 -11.08 -0.27 2.74
N GLY A 50 -10.97 -0.96 3.87
CA GLY A 50 -9.71 -1.53 4.35
C GLY A 50 -9.20 -2.61 3.39
N GLN A 51 -10.09 -3.51 2.97
CA GLN A 51 -9.76 -4.57 2.01
C GLN A 51 -9.35 -3.99 0.65
N GLU A 52 -10.08 -3.00 0.14
CA GLU A 52 -9.73 -2.32 -1.12
C GLU A 52 -8.35 -1.66 -1.04
N LYS A 53 -8.07 -0.93 0.05
CA LYS A 53 -6.75 -0.31 0.28
C LYS A 53 -5.64 -1.33 0.40
N LEU A 54 -5.88 -2.49 1.03
CA LEU A 54 -4.90 -3.57 1.10
C LEU A 54 -4.58 -4.13 -0.28
N VAL A 55 -5.59 -4.34 -1.13
CA VAL A 55 -5.39 -4.79 -2.51
C VAL A 55 -4.61 -3.76 -3.32
N GLN A 56 -4.95 -2.48 -3.20
CA GLN A 56 -4.23 -1.39 -3.87
C GLN A 56 -2.78 -1.29 -3.39
N ALA A 57 -2.54 -1.32 -2.09
CA ALA A 57 -1.19 -1.26 -1.52
C ALA A 57 -0.34 -2.46 -1.91
N GLN A 58 -0.94 -3.66 -2.00
CA GLN A 58 -0.24 -4.86 -2.47
C GLN A 58 0.16 -4.71 -3.95
N ALA A 59 -0.75 -4.22 -4.80
CA ALA A 59 -0.46 -3.99 -6.21
C ALA A 59 0.66 -2.95 -6.40
N GLU A 60 0.62 -1.84 -5.67
CA GLU A 60 1.66 -0.81 -5.68
C GLU A 60 3.01 -1.36 -5.19
N ALA A 61 3.01 -2.17 -4.13
CA ALA A 61 4.23 -2.82 -3.64
C ALA A 61 4.84 -3.76 -4.70
N ASP A 62 4.01 -4.56 -5.38
CA ASP A 62 4.47 -5.47 -6.43
C ASP A 62 5.03 -4.69 -7.64
N GLU A 63 4.43 -3.56 -8.00
CA GLU A 63 4.93 -2.64 -9.03
C GLU A 63 6.29 -2.06 -8.65
N ILE A 64 6.43 -1.52 -7.44
CA ILE A 64 7.71 -0.97 -6.94
C ILE A 64 8.81 -2.04 -6.94
N ILE A 65 8.50 -3.28 -6.53
CA ILE A 65 9.47 -4.38 -6.54
C ILE A 65 9.88 -4.73 -7.96
N SER A 66 8.93 -4.76 -8.90
CA SER A 66 9.20 -5.01 -10.32
C SER A 66 10.10 -3.93 -10.92
N GLU A 67 9.77 -2.66 -10.71
CA GLU A 67 10.57 -1.52 -11.17
C GLU A 67 11.99 -1.55 -10.57
N ALA A 68 12.12 -1.79 -9.27
CA ALA A 68 13.41 -1.89 -8.60
C ALA A 68 14.27 -3.02 -9.19
N ARG A 69 13.68 -4.17 -9.52
CA ARG A 69 14.37 -5.29 -10.19
C ARG A 69 14.82 -4.93 -11.61
N GLN A 70 14.00 -4.21 -12.36
CA GLN A 70 14.35 -3.73 -13.70
C GLN A 70 15.51 -2.73 -13.63
N GLN A 71 15.44 -1.77 -12.71
CA GLN A 71 16.50 -0.79 -12.49
C GLN A 71 17.81 -1.47 -12.06
N ALA A 72 17.76 -2.41 -11.11
CA ALA A 72 18.94 -3.17 -10.68
C ALA A 72 19.57 -3.95 -11.85
N THR A 73 18.75 -4.57 -12.70
CA THR A 73 19.23 -5.28 -13.89
C THR A 73 19.86 -4.32 -14.90
N SER A 74 19.25 -3.15 -15.11
CA SER A 74 19.78 -2.11 -15.99
C SER A 74 21.14 -1.60 -15.49
N ILE A 75 21.27 -1.32 -14.19
CA ILE A 75 22.53 -0.92 -13.55
C ILE A 75 23.60 -2.00 -13.74
N LEU A 76 23.25 -3.28 -13.50
CA LEU A 76 24.18 -4.39 -13.68
C LEU A 76 24.65 -4.52 -15.14
N ASN A 77 23.75 -4.35 -16.10
CA ASN A 77 24.08 -4.38 -17.53
C ASN A 77 25.01 -3.22 -17.90
N GLN A 78 24.73 -2.00 -17.42
CA GLN A 78 25.58 -0.82 -17.64
C GLN A 78 26.96 -1.01 -17.00
N ALA A 79 27.03 -1.54 -15.78
CA ALA A 79 28.29 -1.82 -15.10
C ALA A 79 29.12 -2.87 -15.86
N ASN A 80 28.50 -3.94 -16.34
CA ASN A 80 29.20 -4.95 -17.15
C ASN A 80 29.69 -4.39 -18.50
N ALA A 81 28.87 -3.59 -19.17
CA ALA A 81 29.26 -2.92 -20.42
C ALA A 81 30.48 -2.01 -20.19
N ARG A 82 30.44 -1.19 -19.14
CA ARG A 82 31.54 -0.30 -18.78
C ARG A 82 32.80 -1.07 -18.36
N ALA A 83 32.67 -2.15 -17.62
CA ALA A 83 33.80 -3.00 -17.25
C ALA A 83 34.48 -3.61 -18.49
N ASN A 84 33.69 -4.10 -19.45
CA ASN A 84 34.21 -4.62 -20.71
C ASN A 84 34.92 -3.53 -21.54
N GLU A 85 34.37 -2.32 -21.57
CA GLU A 85 34.98 -1.17 -22.23
C GLU A 85 36.35 -0.82 -21.61
N ILE A 86 36.42 -0.74 -20.27
CA ILE A 86 37.67 -0.48 -19.54
C ILE A 86 38.72 -1.56 -19.82
N VAL A 87 38.31 -2.84 -19.84
CA VAL A 87 39.22 -3.95 -20.16
C VAL A 87 39.71 -3.88 -21.60
N ALA A 88 38.85 -3.50 -22.55
CA ALA A 88 39.23 -3.35 -23.95
C ALA A 88 40.21 -2.19 -24.14
N GLU A 89 39.92 -1.03 -23.53
CA GLU A 89 40.79 0.15 -23.54
C GLU A 89 42.16 -0.15 -22.93
N GLY A 90 42.19 -0.76 -21.73
CA GLY A 90 43.43 -1.15 -21.07
C GLY A 90 44.27 -2.14 -21.88
N LYS A 91 43.65 -3.07 -22.61
CA LYS A 91 44.37 -3.98 -23.53
C LYS A 91 44.95 -3.24 -24.73
N ALA A 92 44.20 -2.29 -25.30
CA ALA A 92 44.65 -1.50 -26.44
C ALA A 92 45.85 -0.62 -26.06
N ASP A 93 45.77 0.06 -24.92
CA ASP A 93 46.83 0.94 -24.44
C ASP A 93 48.07 0.16 -23.99
N GLY A 94 47.89 -0.99 -23.32
CA GLY A 94 48.99 -1.89 -23.01
C GLY A 94 49.70 -2.42 -24.27
N GLY A 95 48.95 -2.68 -25.35
CA GLY A 95 49.51 -3.05 -26.66
C GLY A 95 50.38 -1.95 -27.26
N LYS A 96 49.87 -0.70 -27.28
CA LYS A 96 50.62 0.47 -27.77
C LYS A 96 51.89 0.73 -26.97
N GLU A 97 51.80 0.68 -25.65
CA GLU A 97 52.95 0.93 -24.78
C GLU A 97 54.01 -0.17 -24.93
N ARG A 98 53.60 -1.42 -25.10
CA ARG A 98 54.51 -2.53 -25.43
C ARG A 98 55.23 -2.30 -26.76
N GLU A 99 54.51 -1.89 -27.80
CA GLU A 99 55.10 -1.61 -29.12
C GLU A 99 56.11 -0.45 -29.02
N ARG A 100 55.77 0.60 -28.28
CA ARG A 100 56.65 1.74 -28.01
C ARG A 100 57.92 1.32 -27.29
N GLN A 101 57.83 0.51 -26.23
CA GLN A 101 58.99 0.00 -25.49
C GLN A 101 59.88 -0.89 -26.37
N LEU A 102 59.29 -1.76 -27.19
CA LEU A 102 60.05 -2.60 -28.13
C LEU A 102 60.76 -1.78 -29.20
N ALA A 103 60.12 -0.73 -29.73
CA ALA A 103 60.73 0.17 -30.70
C ALA A 103 61.90 0.95 -30.09
N ALA A 104 61.73 1.46 -28.86
CA ALA A 104 62.80 2.14 -28.13
C ALA A 104 64.00 1.20 -27.87
N ALA A 105 63.74 -0.01 -27.37
CA ALA A 105 64.80 -1.00 -27.12
C ALA A 105 65.55 -1.40 -28.40
N LYS A 106 64.85 -1.54 -29.54
CA LYS A 106 65.50 -1.81 -30.84
C LYS A 106 66.39 -0.65 -31.30
N ALA A 107 65.91 0.58 -31.16
CA ALA A 107 66.67 1.77 -31.54
C ALA A 107 67.95 1.92 -30.70
N GLU A 108 67.88 1.58 -29.41
CA GLU A 108 69.03 1.59 -28.50
C GLU A 108 70.08 0.53 -28.91
N ILE A 109 69.65 -0.69 -29.24
CA ILE A 109 70.54 -1.75 -29.76
C ILE A 109 71.22 -1.33 -31.07
N GLU A 110 70.50 -0.66 -31.96
CA GLU A 110 71.04 -0.19 -33.25
C GLU A 110 72.03 0.98 -33.08
N GLN A 111 71.95 1.72 -31.97
CA GLN A 111 72.91 2.77 -31.61
C GLN A 111 74.19 2.23 -30.96
N GLU A 112 74.12 1.09 -30.27
CA GLU A 112 75.27 0.44 -29.62
C GLU A 112 76.10 -0.45 -30.56
N ALA A 113 75.56 -0.82 -31.73
CA ALA A 113 76.21 -1.63 -32.76
C ALA A 113 77.05 -0.81 -33.74
#